data_AF-A0A7Y5WJ84-F1
#
_entry.id   AF-A0A7Y5WJ84-F1
#
_cell.length_a   1.000
_cell.length_b   1.000
_cell.length_c   1.000
_cell.angle_alpha   90.00
_cell.angle_beta   90.00
_cell.angle_gamma   90.00
#
_symmetry.space_group_name_H-M   'P 1'
#
loop_
_entity.id
_entity.type
_entity.pdbx_description
1 polymer ?
#
loop_
_entity_poly.entity_id
_entity_poly.type
_entity_poly.pdbx_seq_one_letter_code
_entity_poly.pdbx_strand_id
1 'polypeptide(L)'
;MTVALVTAALVALSVLVILRPLALGRARPLTPAGPADEARDRLLRQLRDLDEDLASDKLDAADHARLRAPVERAAAEVLHELSVGAAAQARRAGRGPTSGPDGSPDRSPHRSADHIGSEPGGQRERPRGTRRRAWLVGLGAGAAVAVGVGALLVTSTAPRAPGETITGDAATGGPQ
;
A
#
# COMPACT_ATOMS: atom_id res chain seq x y z
N MET A 1 -13.09 -21.82 27.36
CA MET A 1 -11.65 -21.89 27.00
C MET A 1 -11.42 -21.73 25.50
N THR A 2 -12.17 -22.43 24.64
CA THR A 2 -12.08 -22.33 23.17
C THR A 2 -12.31 -20.91 22.64
N VAL A 3 -13.32 -20.20 23.14
CA VAL A 3 -13.61 -18.81 22.71
C VAL A 3 -12.42 -17.88 22.98
N ALA A 4 -11.82 -17.96 24.17
CA ALA A 4 -10.65 -17.15 24.52
C ALA A 4 -9.43 -17.42 23.62
N LEU A 5 -9.22 -18.68 23.22
CA LEU A 5 -8.16 -19.05 22.29
C LEU A 5 -8.41 -18.50 20.87
N VAL A 6 -9.65 -18.56 20.39
CA VAL A 6 -10.02 -18.04 19.07
C VAL A 6 -9.84 -16.52 19.02
N THR A 7 -10.27 -15.81 20.07
CA THR A 7 -10.10 -14.34 20.15
C THR A 7 -8.62 -13.96 20.20
N ALA A 8 -7.81 -14.66 21.01
CA ALA A 8 -6.37 -14.42 21.09
C ALA A 8 -5.65 -14.67 19.75
N ALA A 9 -6.04 -15.73 19.04
CA ALA A 9 -5.49 -16.04 17.72
C ALA A 9 -5.84 -14.97 16.68
N LEU A 10 -7.08 -14.47 16.67
CA LEU A 10 -7.51 -13.39 15.77
C LEU A 10 -6.77 -12.07 16.03
N VAL A 11 -6.56 -11.72 17.30
CA VAL A 11 -5.79 -10.51 17.67
C VAL A 11 -4.33 -10.65 17.21
N ALA A 12 -3.70 -11.79 17.48
CA ALA A 12 -2.33 -12.05 17.05
C ALA A 12 -2.19 -11.99 15.52
N LEU A 13 -3.15 -12.57 14.78
CA LEU A 13 -3.17 -12.52 13.32
C LEU A 13 -3.32 -11.08 12.80
N SER A 14 -4.21 -10.29 13.42
CA SER A 14 -4.44 -8.89 13.05
C SER A 14 -3.17 -8.04 13.25
N VAL A 15 -2.52 -8.19 14.41
CA VAL A 15 -1.25 -7.51 14.71
C VAL A 15 -0.15 -7.94 13.73
N LEU A 16 -0.06 -9.23 13.40
CA LEU A 16 0.89 -9.75 12.42
C LEU A 16 0.68 -9.12 11.04
N VAL A 17 -0.56 -9.00 10.55
CA VAL A 17 -0.87 -8.40 9.25
C VAL A 17 -0.47 -6.93 9.19
N ILE A 18 -0.67 -6.18 10.29
CA ILE A 18 -0.28 -4.77 10.40
C ILE A 18 1.24 -4.60 10.48
N LEU A 19 1.94 -5.49 11.19
CA LEU A 19 3.40 -5.42 11.37
C LEU A 19 4.20 -6.04 10.21
N ARG A 20 3.59 -6.95 9.44
CA ARG A 20 4.21 -7.61 8.27
C ARG A 20 4.87 -6.66 7.27
N PRO A 21 4.25 -5.54 6.84
CA PRO A 21 4.89 -4.60 5.91
C PRO A 21 6.13 -3.91 6.50
N LEU A 22 6.21 -3.77 7.83
CA LEU A 22 7.38 -3.21 8.52
C LEU A 22 8.51 -4.25 8.62
N ALA A 23 8.18 -5.51 8.89
CA ALA A 23 9.15 -6.60 9.00
C ALA A 23 9.74 -7.04 7.65
N LEU A 24 8.96 -6.97 6.57
CA LEU A 24 9.42 -7.27 5.20
C LEU A 24 9.97 -6.06 4.45
N GLY A 25 9.95 -4.88 5.07
CA GLY A 25 10.57 -3.66 4.57
C GLY A 25 12.10 -3.69 4.64
N ARG A 26 12.73 -4.75 4.10
CA ARG A 26 14.14 -4.66 3.71
C ARG A 26 14.22 -3.49 2.73
N ALA A 27 15.04 -2.50 3.10
CA ALA A 27 15.33 -1.31 2.32
C ALA A 27 15.55 -1.71 0.86
N ARG A 28 14.47 -1.61 0.06
CA ARG A 28 14.55 -1.76 -1.38
C ARG A 28 15.50 -0.64 -1.80
N PRO A 29 16.63 -0.94 -2.47
CA PRO A 29 17.53 0.11 -2.91
C PRO A 29 16.68 1.15 -3.60
N LEU A 30 16.80 2.41 -3.16
CA LEU A 30 16.08 3.55 -3.69
C LEU A 30 16.60 3.79 -5.10
N THR A 31 16.26 2.91 -6.04
CA THR A 31 16.38 3.20 -7.45
C THR A 31 15.52 4.45 -7.66
N PRO A 32 16.10 5.57 -8.10
CA PRO A 32 15.33 6.77 -8.36
C PRO A 32 14.18 6.38 -9.29
N ALA A 33 12.95 6.64 -8.85
CA ALA A 33 11.76 6.36 -9.64
C ALA A 33 11.92 7.08 -10.98
N GLY A 34 11.74 6.35 -12.07
CA GLY A 34 11.74 6.97 -13.39
C GLY A 34 10.56 7.93 -13.51
N PRO A 35 10.60 8.88 -14.47
CA PRO A 35 9.46 9.77 -14.72
C PRO A 35 8.15 9.00 -14.98
N ALA A 36 8.22 7.81 -15.58
CA ALA A 36 7.07 6.94 -15.80
C ALA A 36 6.53 6.31 -14.51
N ASP A 37 7.39 5.96 -13.53
CA ASP A 37 6.93 5.50 -12.21
C ASP A 37 6.25 6.63 -11.43
N GLU A 38 6.78 7.86 -11.51
CA GLU A 38 6.16 9.03 -10.88
C GLU A 38 4.79 9.35 -11.51
N ALA A 39 4.68 9.25 -12.83
CA ALA A 39 3.41 9.40 -13.55
C ALA A 39 2.39 8.33 -13.13
N ARG A 40 2.80 7.06 -13.07
CA ARG A 40 1.96 5.96 -12.56
C ARG A 40 1.45 6.27 -11.15
N ASP A 41 2.34 6.62 -10.24
CA ASP A 41 1.97 6.85 -8.83
C ASP A 41 1.08 8.10 -8.67
N ARG A 42 1.21 9.10 -9.54
CA ARG A 42 0.30 10.25 -9.58
C ARG A 42 -1.10 9.83 -10.04
N LEU A 43 -1.21 9.06 -11.12
CA LEU A 43 -2.50 8.61 -11.65
C LEU A 43 -3.23 7.68 -10.69
N LEU A 44 -2.52 6.77 -10.02
CA LEU A 44 -3.10 5.90 -9.00
C LEU A 44 -3.61 6.67 -7.78
N ARG A 45 -2.90 7.73 -7.37
CA ARG A 45 -3.38 8.65 -6.33
C ARG A 45 -4.65 9.36 -6.77
N GLN A 46 -4.68 9.87 -8.00
CA GLN A 46 -5.85 10.55 -8.53
C GLN A 46 -7.08 9.63 -8.61
N LEU A 47 -6.92 8.37 -9.03
CA LEU A 47 -8.02 7.40 -9.00
C LEU A 47 -8.53 7.16 -7.58
N ARG A 48 -7.62 7.03 -6.61
CA ARG A 48 -7.98 6.87 -5.21
C ARG A 48 -8.70 8.10 -4.64
N ASP A 49 -8.25 9.30 -4.99
CA ASP A 49 -8.89 10.55 -4.55
C ASP A 49 -10.33 10.64 -5.11
N LEU A 50 -10.56 10.22 -6.37
CA LEU A 50 -11.91 10.13 -6.94
C LEU A 50 -12.80 9.12 -6.19
N ASP A 51 -12.26 7.96 -5.82
CA ASP A 51 -12.99 6.96 -5.04
C ASP A 51 -13.31 7.47 -3.62
N GLU A 52 -12.41 8.24 -3.01
CA GLU A 52 -12.62 8.88 -1.71
C GLU A 52 -13.67 10.01 -1.79
N ASP A 53 -13.67 10.78 -2.88
CA ASP A 53 -14.68 11.81 -3.09
C ASP A 53 -16.08 11.23 -3.36
N LEU A 54 -16.18 10.08 -4.05
CA LEU A 54 -17.44 9.32 -4.17
C LEU A 54 -17.89 8.78 -2.80
N ALA A 55 -16.97 8.18 -2.03
CA ALA A 55 -17.28 7.64 -0.71
C ALA A 55 -17.64 8.71 0.34
N SER A 56 -17.27 9.96 0.10
CA SER A 56 -17.63 11.12 0.94
C SER A 56 -18.81 11.93 0.39
N ASP A 57 -19.54 11.40 -0.60
CA ASP A 57 -20.70 12.02 -1.25
C ASP A 57 -20.41 13.42 -1.84
N LYS A 58 -19.14 13.75 -2.13
CA LYS A 58 -18.76 14.99 -2.83
C LYS A 58 -18.96 14.91 -4.33
N LEU A 59 -18.93 13.69 -4.86
CA LEU A 59 -19.09 13.36 -6.27
C LEU A 59 -20.27 12.39 -6.39
N ASP A 60 -21.17 12.65 -7.34
CA ASP A 60 -22.18 11.67 -7.68
C ASP A 60 -21.58 10.53 -8.54
N ALA A 61 -22.32 9.42 -8.66
CA ALA A 61 -21.85 8.26 -9.39
C ALA A 61 -21.66 8.52 -10.90
N ALA A 62 -22.42 9.44 -11.50
CA ALA A 62 -22.34 9.73 -12.93
C ALA A 62 -21.08 10.56 -13.23
N ASP A 63 -20.80 11.57 -12.41
CA ASP A 63 -19.61 12.41 -12.49
C ASP A 63 -18.35 11.63 -12.13
N HIS A 64 -18.40 10.76 -11.12
CA HIS A 64 -17.30 9.83 -10.83
C HIS A 64 -16.96 8.99 -12.07
N ALA A 65 -17.95 8.38 -12.73
CA ALA A 65 -17.72 7.58 -13.93
C ALA A 65 -17.13 8.42 -15.08
N ARG A 66 -17.63 9.65 -15.29
CA ARG A 66 -17.12 10.57 -16.33
C ARG A 66 -15.67 10.99 -16.08
N LEU A 67 -15.30 11.26 -14.82
CA LEU A 67 -13.96 11.70 -14.44
C LEU A 67 -12.96 10.53 -14.36
N ARG A 68 -13.41 9.34 -13.99
CA ARG A 68 -12.57 8.15 -13.85
C ARG A 68 -12.09 7.60 -15.19
N ALA A 69 -12.96 7.57 -16.19
CA ALA A 69 -12.66 7.02 -17.52
C ALA A 69 -11.40 7.60 -18.23
N PRO A 70 -11.14 8.92 -18.24
CA PRO A 70 -9.90 9.45 -18.82
C PRO A 70 -8.65 9.12 -17.98
N VAL A 71 -8.76 9.11 -16.64
CA VAL A 71 -7.64 8.81 -15.74
C VAL A 71 -7.25 7.34 -15.86
N GLU A 72 -8.22 6.43 -15.95
CA GLU A 72 -7.97 5.00 -16.17
C GLU A 72 -7.26 4.73 -17.50
N ARG A 73 -7.68 5.40 -18.58
CA ARG A 73 -7.02 5.26 -19.88
C ARG A 73 -5.56 5.73 -19.83
N ALA A 74 -5.31 6.88 -19.22
CA ALA A 74 -3.94 7.38 -19.03
C ALA A 74 -3.10 6.43 -18.15
N ALA A 75 -3.68 5.86 -17.10
CA ALA A 75 -2.99 4.90 -16.24
C ALA A 75 -2.65 3.61 -16.99
N ALA A 76 -3.57 3.11 -17.83
CA ALA A 76 -3.35 1.94 -18.65
C ALA A 76 -2.22 2.16 -19.67
N GLU A 77 -2.15 3.34 -20.29
CA GLU A 77 -1.07 3.71 -21.23
C GLU A 77 0.30 3.71 -20.55
N VAL A 78 0.43 4.39 -19.39
CA VAL A 78 1.69 4.41 -18.63
C VAL A 78 2.11 3.01 -18.18
N LEU A 79 1.15 2.18 -17.73
CA LEU A 79 1.44 0.79 -17.37
C LEU A 79 1.89 -0.04 -18.56
N HIS A 80 1.31 0.20 -19.74
CA HIS A 80 1.72 -0.44 -20.98
C HIS A 80 3.16 -0.07 -21.34
N GLU A 81 3.51 1.22 -21.32
CA GLU A 81 4.88 1.70 -21.58
C GLU A 81 5.89 1.07 -20.62
N LEU A 82 5.59 1.05 -19.32
CA LEU A 82 6.44 0.42 -18.30
C LEU A 82 6.61 -1.08 -18.58
N SER A 83 5.56 -1.77 -18.99
CA SER A 83 5.61 -3.20 -19.30
C SER A 83 6.51 -3.48 -20.53
N VAL A 84 6.42 -2.64 -21.56
CA VAL A 84 7.25 -2.73 -22.77
C VAL A 84 8.70 -2.41 -22.45
N GLY A 85 8.96 -1.38 -21.64
CA GLY A 85 10.29 -1.01 -21.16
C GLY A 85 10.94 -2.13 -20.34
N ALA A 86 10.18 -2.73 -19.41
CA ALA A 86 10.64 -3.86 -18.61
C ALA A 86 10.96 -5.09 -19.48
N ALA A 87 10.13 -5.40 -20.48
CA ALA A 87 10.39 -6.48 -21.43
C ALA A 87 11.66 -6.22 -22.26
N ALA A 88 11.88 -4.97 -22.71
CA ALA A 88 13.09 -4.59 -23.43
C ALA A 88 14.35 -4.70 -22.55
N GLN A 89 14.26 -4.28 -21.29
CA GLN A 89 15.36 -4.42 -20.32
C GLN A 89 15.69 -5.88 -20.02
N ALA A 90 14.68 -6.73 -19.84
CA ALA A 90 14.87 -8.16 -19.64
C ALA A 90 15.55 -8.83 -20.84
N ARG A 91 15.19 -8.45 -22.08
CA ARG A 91 15.85 -8.94 -23.31
C ARG A 91 17.31 -8.52 -23.39
N ARG A 92 17.66 -7.31 -22.93
CA ARG A 92 19.06 -6.85 -22.87
C ARG A 92 19.85 -7.59 -21.78
N ALA A 93 19.26 -7.83 -20.62
CA ALA A 93 19.89 -8.56 -19.52
C ALA A 93 20.08 -10.05 -19.83
N GLY A 94 19.13 -10.68 -20.51
CA GLY A 94 19.22 -12.09 -20.95
C GLY A 94 20.16 -12.30 -22.14
N ARG A 95 20.45 -11.26 -22.93
CA ARG A 95 21.51 -11.24 -23.94
C ARG A 95 22.83 -10.90 -23.25
N GLY A 96 23.28 -11.80 -22.37
CA GLY A 96 24.62 -11.74 -21.79
C GLY A 96 25.71 -11.71 -22.89
N PRO A 97 26.93 -11.25 -22.58
CA PRO A 97 28.01 -11.15 -23.54
C PRO A 97 28.49 -12.54 -23.95
N THR A 98 27.85 -13.13 -24.96
CA THR A 98 28.41 -14.28 -25.67
C THR A 98 29.54 -13.76 -26.53
N SER A 99 30.75 -13.80 -25.97
CA SER A 99 32.03 -14.05 -26.64
C SER A 99 32.07 -13.78 -28.15
N GLY A 100 32.54 -12.60 -28.53
CA GLY A 100 33.32 -12.46 -29.75
C GLY A 100 34.79 -12.62 -29.38
N PRO A 101 35.51 -13.66 -29.86
CA PRO A 101 36.95 -13.76 -29.69
C PRO A 101 37.65 -12.83 -30.67
N ASP A 102 38.71 -12.17 -30.18
CA ASP A 102 39.83 -11.55 -30.90
C ASP A 102 39.54 -10.72 -32.16
N GLY A 103 39.61 -9.40 -31.97
CA GLY A 103 39.70 -8.42 -33.04
C GLY A 103 40.30 -7.11 -32.55
N SER A 104 41.51 -7.16 -31.98
CA SER A 104 42.38 -5.98 -31.87
C SER A 104 42.51 -5.34 -33.25
N PRO A 105 42.25 -4.03 -33.38
CA PRO A 105 43.41 -3.17 -33.56
C PRO A 105 43.32 -1.91 -32.69
N ASP A 106 44.29 -1.82 -31.80
CA ASP A 106 45.16 -0.66 -31.63
C ASP A 106 44.86 0.52 -32.57
N ARG A 107 44.18 1.55 -32.06
CA ARG A 107 44.23 2.95 -32.54
C ARG A 107 43.90 3.91 -31.41
N SER A 108 44.93 4.26 -30.64
CA SER A 108 45.11 5.63 -30.14
C SER A 108 45.76 6.46 -31.28
N PRO A 109 45.52 7.79 -31.43
CA PRO A 109 45.79 8.75 -30.37
C PRO A 109 44.90 10.01 -30.28
N HIS A 110 45.04 10.66 -29.12
CA HIS A 110 44.95 12.11 -28.86
C HIS A 110 43.90 12.97 -29.58
N ARG A 111 42.97 13.53 -28.79
CA ARG A 111 42.63 14.95 -28.95
C ARG A 111 42.18 15.62 -27.64
N SER A 112 43.08 16.46 -27.18
CA SER A 112 42.92 17.76 -26.52
C SER A 112 41.78 17.97 -25.54
N ALA A 113 42.22 18.24 -24.31
CA ALA A 113 41.58 19.12 -23.36
C ALA A 113 41.10 20.43 -24.01
N ASP A 114 39.88 20.84 -23.66
CA ASP A 114 39.53 22.24 -23.38
C ASP A 114 38.36 22.25 -22.41
N HIS A 115 38.71 22.29 -21.13
CA HIS A 115 37.88 22.84 -20.07
C HIS A 115 37.99 24.36 -20.15
N ILE A 116 36.88 25.07 -20.29
CA ILE A 116 36.48 26.26 -19.51
C ILE A 116 35.05 26.61 -19.95
N GLY A 117 34.11 26.47 -19.00
CA GLY A 117 32.70 26.73 -19.20
C GLY A 117 31.97 26.57 -17.88
N SER A 118 32.49 27.22 -16.84
CA SER A 118 31.85 27.33 -15.54
C SER A 118 30.74 28.38 -15.64
N GLU A 119 29.49 27.96 -15.68
CA GLU A 119 28.36 28.86 -15.40
C GLU A 119 27.48 28.34 -14.25
N PRO A 120 26.93 29.26 -13.43
CA PRO A 120 26.42 28.99 -12.10
C PRO A 120 24.90 28.86 -12.12
N GLY A 121 24.35 27.77 -11.59
CA GLY A 121 22.92 27.51 -11.71
C GLY A 121 22.31 26.74 -10.56
N GLY A 122 22.04 27.45 -9.45
CA GLY A 122 20.88 27.21 -8.58
C GLY A 122 20.73 25.81 -7.97
N GLN A 123 21.43 25.57 -6.85
CA GLN A 123 20.93 24.66 -5.83
C GLN A 123 19.59 25.19 -5.30
N ARG A 124 18.49 24.83 -5.97
CA ARG A 124 17.15 24.96 -5.41
C ARG A 124 17.00 23.89 -4.34
N GLU A 125 17.05 24.35 -3.09
CA GLU A 125 16.65 23.65 -1.88
C GLU A 125 15.34 22.91 -2.14
N ARG A 126 15.41 21.57 -2.17
CA ARG A 126 14.21 20.73 -2.23
C ARG A 126 13.59 20.70 -0.83
N PRO A 127 12.34 21.17 -0.64
CA PRO A 127 11.68 21.12 0.66
C PRO A 127 11.48 19.66 1.10
N ARG A 128 12.23 19.26 2.13
CA ARG A 128 12.02 18.01 2.88
C ARG A 128 10.76 18.16 3.73
N GLY A 129 9.58 17.97 3.18
CA GLY A 129 8.37 18.18 3.97
C GLY A 129 7.14 17.47 3.46
N THR A 130 6.98 16.17 3.75
CA THR A 130 5.66 15.49 3.80
C THR A 130 5.65 14.15 4.53
N ARG A 131 6.76 13.63 5.08
CA ARG A 131 6.77 12.35 5.82
C ARG A 131 5.93 12.33 7.11
N ARG A 132 5.48 13.49 7.62
CA ARG A 132 4.68 13.57 8.85
C ARG A 132 3.18 13.29 8.67
N ARG A 133 2.62 13.37 7.46
CA ARG A 133 1.17 13.15 7.25
C ARG A 133 0.75 11.68 7.15
N ALA A 134 1.67 10.78 6.82
CA ALA A 134 1.39 9.33 6.77
C ALA A 134 1.13 8.71 8.16
N TRP A 135 1.63 9.32 9.24
CA TRP A 135 1.47 8.80 10.59
C TRP A 135 0.05 9.01 11.17
N LEU A 136 -0.67 10.03 10.68
CA LEU A 136 -2.00 10.36 11.19
C LEU A 136 -3.10 9.43 10.65
N VAL A 137 -2.94 8.90 9.43
CA VAL A 137 -3.92 7.97 8.83
C VAL A 137 -3.86 6.59 9.49
N GLY A 138 -2.69 6.15 9.96
CA GLY A 138 -2.56 4.90 10.72
C GLY A 138 -3.28 4.90 12.07
N LEU A 139 -3.42 6.08 12.70
CA LEU A 139 -4.03 6.24 14.02
C LEU A 139 -5.56 6.11 13.97
N GLY A 140 -6.20 6.52 12.88
CA GLY A 140 -7.66 6.44 12.71
C GLY A 140 -8.19 5.02 12.59
N ALA A 141 -7.51 4.16 11.82
CA ALA A 141 -7.93 2.76 11.64
C ALA A 141 -7.77 1.93 12.92
N GLY A 142 -6.74 2.21 13.73
CA GLY A 142 -6.54 1.52 15.01
C GLY A 142 -7.61 1.85 16.06
N ALA A 143 -8.09 3.09 16.09
CA ALA A 143 -9.10 3.53 17.05
C ALA A 143 -10.46 2.86 16.82
N ALA A 144 -10.89 2.70 15.56
CA ALA A 144 -12.17 2.05 15.23
C ALA A 144 -12.19 0.58 15.67
N VAL A 145 -11.08 -0.14 15.49
CA VAL A 145 -10.96 -1.55 15.93
C VAL A 145 -10.96 -1.65 17.46
N ALA A 146 -10.24 -0.76 18.15
CA ALA A 146 -10.21 -0.74 19.62
C ALA A 146 -11.60 -0.45 20.23
N VAL A 147 -12.36 0.49 19.65
CA VAL A 147 -13.73 0.80 20.09
C VAL A 147 -14.68 -0.37 19.84
N GLY A 148 -14.60 -1.03 18.67
CA GLY A 148 -15.41 -2.20 18.36
C GLY A 148 -15.16 -3.38 19.31
N VAL A 149 -13.88 -3.68 19.60
CA VAL A 149 -13.51 -4.76 20.55
C VAL A 149 -13.93 -4.40 21.97
N GLY A 150 -13.80 -3.13 22.38
CA GLY A 150 -14.26 -2.66 23.69
C GLY A 150 -15.78 -2.81 23.87
N ALA A 151 -16.57 -2.41 22.87
CA ALA A 151 -18.03 -2.56 22.91
C ALA A 151 -18.47 -4.03 22.98
N LEU A 152 -17.76 -4.92 22.27
CA LEU A 152 -18.02 -6.36 22.28
C LEU A 152 -17.69 -6.99 23.65
N LEU A 153 -16.61 -6.55 24.29
CA LEU A 153 -16.23 -7.01 25.63
C LEU A 153 -17.22 -6.52 26.70
N VAL A 154 -17.64 -5.25 26.64
CA VAL A 154 -18.60 -4.66 27.59
C VAL A 154 -19.97 -5.35 27.52
N THR A 155 -20.45 -5.68 26.31
CA THR A 155 -21.70 -6.42 26.12
C THR A 155 -21.59 -7.88 26.58
N SER A 156 -20.40 -8.48 26.53
CA SER A 156 -20.19 -9.85 27.03
C SER A 156 -20.15 -9.97 28.56
N THR A 157 -19.84 -8.87 29.26
CA THR A 157 -19.76 -8.82 30.73
C THR A 157 -21.01 -8.24 31.38
N ALA A 158 -22.07 -7.99 30.62
CA ALA A 158 -23.33 -7.53 31.19
C ALA A 158 -23.79 -8.55 32.26
N PRO A 159 -23.88 -8.16 33.55
CA PRO A 159 -24.35 -9.06 34.59
C PRO A 159 -25.77 -9.50 34.22
N ARG A 160 -26.01 -10.81 34.22
CA ARG A 160 -27.36 -11.37 34.12
C ARG A 160 -28.24 -10.65 35.14
N ALA A 161 -29.37 -10.12 34.68
CA ALA A 161 -30.30 -9.43 35.55
C ALA A 161 -30.65 -10.33 36.74
N PRO A 162 -30.50 -9.85 37.99
CA PRO A 162 -30.91 -10.60 39.17
C PRO A 162 -32.44 -10.68 39.16
N GLY A 163 -32.99 -11.78 38.62
CA GLY A 163 -34.44 -11.94 38.48
C GLY A 163 -34.90 -13.12 37.63
N GLU A 164 -34.02 -13.81 36.90
CA GLU A 164 -34.39 -15.03 36.16
C GLU A 164 -34.46 -16.21 37.14
N THR A 165 -35.56 -16.28 37.88
CA THR A 165 -35.93 -17.42 38.69
C THR A 165 -36.17 -18.61 37.78
N ILE A 166 -35.30 -19.62 37.92
CA ILE A 166 -35.51 -20.97 37.42
C ILE A 166 -36.80 -21.47 38.05
N THR A 167 -37.93 -21.32 37.35
CA THR A 167 -39.15 -22.06 37.64
C THR A 167 -38.83 -23.50 37.29
N GLY A 168 -38.36 -24.24 38.30
CA GLY A 168 -38.25 -25.67 38.24
C GLY A 168 -39.65 -26.23 37.98
N ASP A 169 -39.91 -26.62 36.74
CA ASP A 169 -41.05 -27.42 36.37
C ASP A 169 -40.80 -28.83 36.92
N ALA A 170 -41.06 -28.98 38.22
CA ALA A 170 -41.09 -30.25 38.89
C ALA A 170 -42.33 -30.99 38.35
N ALA A 171 -42.13 -31.72 37.26
CA ALA A 171 -43.10 -32.69 36.76
C ALA A 171 -43.37 -33.72 37.87
N THR A 172 -44.48 -33.52 38.57
CA THR A 172 -45.06 -34.44 39.53
C THR A 172 -45.59 -35.68 38.79
N GLY A 173 -44.69 -36.62 38.50
CA GLY A 173 -45.06 -37.99 38.13
C GLY A 173 -45.53 -38.75 39.37
N GLY A 174 -46.84 -38.72 39.64
CA GLY A 174 -47.49 -39.56 40.66
C GLY A 174 -47.71 -41.00 40.15
N PRO A 175 -47.73 -42.00 41.04
CA PRO A 175 -47.84 -43.42 40.68
C PRO A 175 -49.28 -43.83 40.33
N GLN A 176 -49.42 -44.69 39.32
CA GLN A 176 -50.48 -45.70 39.22
C GLN A 176 -49.87 -47.05 38.87
#